data_AF-K1SFK3-F1
#
_entry.id   AF-K1SFK3-F1
#
_cell.length_a   1.000
_cell.length_b   1.000
_cell.length_c   1.000
_cell.angle_alpha   90.00
_cell.angle_beta   90.00
_cell.angle_gamma   90.00
#
_symmetry.space_group_name_H-M   'P 1'
#
loop_
_entity.id
_entity.type
_entity.pdbx_description
1 polymer ?
#
loop_
_entity_poly.entity_id
_entity_poly.type
_entity_poly.pdbx_seq_one_letter_code
_entity_poly.pdbx_strand_id
1 'polypeptide(L)'
;HRIAEDGTVTDETGKFTIDEANKVIDIDIDVLCANTWIGTKSGKLNILSLTADGLQIALPDGDYGYSLNYYSQAKADADAQVPVLLNIADSSWAGSWDALLVAISPEDLAGQHTFVFEGTCTDAMVFTLDFAGMAKRYPNSFVRIDDIKLDGTSIRFDANRFYYGDIEGNGKYRVQLFNA
;
A
#
# COMPACT_ATOMS: atom_id res chain seq x y z
N HIS A 1 2.00 -24.58 6.97
CA HIS A 1 2.70 -24.93 8.23
C HIS A 1 1.72 -24.85 9.39
N ARG A 2 1.48 -25.97 10.06
CA ARG A 2 0.84 -26.01 11.37
C ARG A 2 1.88 -26.31 12.43
N ILE A 3 1.70 -25.73 13.59
CA ILE A 3 2.50 -26.00 14.78
C ILE A 3 1.54 -26.59 15.80
N ALA A 4 1.76 -27.85 16.16
CA ALA A 4 1.00 -28.51 17.22
C ALA A 4 1.39 -27.95 18.59
N GLU A 5 0.58 -28.24 19.62
CA GLU A 5 0.80 -27.75 20.99
C GLU A 5 2.16 -28.21 21.57
N ASP A 6 2.66 -29.36 21.11
CA ASP A 6 3.97 -29.90 21.46
C ASP A 6 5.15 -29.30 20.66
N GLY A 7 4.89 -28.32 19.80
CA GLY A 7 5.88 -27.68 18.94
C GLY A 7 6.20 -28.44 17.65
N THR A 8 5.55 -29.57 17.38
CA THR A 8 5.73 -30.32 16.13
C THR A 8 5.23 -29.50 14.95
N VAL A 9 6.03 -29.40 13.89
CA VAL A 9 5.67 -28.70 12.66
C VAL A 9 5.19 -29.71 11.62
N THR A 10 3.99 -29.49 11.08
CA THR A 10 3.43 -30.29 9.98
C THR A 10 3.09 -29.42 8.79
N ASP A 11 3.30 -29.98 7.60
CA ASP A 11 2.88 -29.40 6.33
C ASP A 11 1.65 -30.11 5.84
N GLU A 12 0.52 -29.43 5.97
CA GLU A 12 -0.76 -29.91 5.49
C GLU A 12 -1.14 -29.15 4.22
N THR A 13 -1.65 -29.87 3.22
CA THR A 13 -2.19 -29.30 1.99
C THR A 13 -3.67 -29.65 1.91
N GLY A 14 -4.51 -28.66 1.68
CA GLY A 14 -5.94 -28.84 1.44
C GLY A 14 -6.38 -28.19 0.14
N LYS A 15 -7.64 -28.43 -0.22
CA LYS A 15 -8.35 -27.79 -1.34
C LYS A 15 -9.52 -26.99 -0.80
N PHE A 16 -9.90 -25.98 -1.56
CA PHE A 16 -11.12 -25.24 -1.31
C PHE A 16 -11.86 -24.96 -2.62
N THR A 17 -13.18 -24.77 -2.51
CA THR A 17 -14.03 -24.28 -3.61
C THR A 17 -14.82 -23.10 -3.12
N ILE A 18 -14.88 -22.03 -3.92
CA ILE A 18 -15.66 -20.82 -3.61
C ILE A 18 -16.93 -20.84 -4.45
N ASP A 19 -18.07 -20.71 -3.78
CA ASP A 19 -19.36 -20.43 -4.38
C ASP A 19 -19.77 -18.99 -4.06
N GLU A 20 -19.43 -18.07 -4.97
CA GLU A 20 -19.70 -16.66 -4.80
C GLU A 20 -21.20 -16.31 -4.83
N ALA A 21 -22.01 -17.15 -5.48
CA ALA A 21 -23.45 -16.93 -5.61
C ALA A 21 -24.15 -17.22 -4.28
N ASN A 22 -23.75 -18.32 -3.63
CA ASN A 22 -24.31 -18.73 -2.34
C ASN A 22 -23.53 -18.18 -1.13
N LYS A 23 -22.42 -17.45 -1.36
CA LYS A 23 -21.53 -16.91 -0.32
C LYS A 23 -21.02 -18.00 0.62
N VAL A 24 -20.54 -19.10 0.03
CA VAL A 24 -19.99 -20.24 0.76
C VAL A 24 -18.59 -20.56 0.24
N ILE A 25 -17.70 -20.92 1.14
CA ILE A 25 -16.45 -21.59 0.84
C ILE A 25 -16.50 -22.99 1.43
N ASP A 26 -16.12 -24.01 0.65
CA ASP A 26 -16.01 -25.39 1.11
C ASP A 26 -14.53 -25.76 1.19
N ILE A 27 -14.02 -26.06 2.39
CA ILE A 27 -12.59 -26.31 2.67
C ILE A 27 -12.45 -27.72 3.22
N ASP A 28 -11.60 -28.56 2.62
CA ASP A 28 -11.42 -29.96 3.04
C ASP A 28 -10.49 -30.14 4.24
N ILE A 29 -9.86 -29.05 4.68
CA ILE A 29 -8.95 -29.02 5.81
C ILE A 29 -9.33 -27.89 6.77
N ASP A 30 -9.03 -28.10 8.04
CA ASP A 30 -9.24 -27.08 9.06
C ASP A 30 -8.42 -25.83 8.75
N VAL A 31 -9.07 -24.67 8.75
CA VAL A 31 -8.40 -23.38 8.64
C VAL A 31 -7.43 -23.16 9.79
N LEU A 32 -6.44 -22.27 9.59
CA LEU A 32 -5.49 -21.90 10.63
C LEU A 32 -6.16 -20.93 11.61
N CYS A 33 -6.61 -21.44 12.76
CA CYS A 33 -7.21 -20.65 13.83
C CYS A 33 -6.85 -21.23 15.21
N ALA A 34 -7.18 -20.50 16.29
CA ALA A 34 -6.91 -20.95 17.65
C ALA A 34 -7.62 -22.27 17.94
N ASN A 35 -6.90 -23.23 18.55
CA ASN A 35 -7.40 -24.60 18.66
C ASN A 35 -8.50 -24.76 19.71
N THR A 36 -8.51 -23.89 20.72
CA THR A 36 -9.17 -24.14 22.01
C THR A 36 -10.67 -23.90 22.02
N TRP A 37 -11.24 -23.11 21.08
CA TRP A 37 -12.61 -22.59 21.23
C TRP A 37 -13.47 -22.59 19.96
N ILE A 38 -13.07 -23.30 18.91
CA ILE A 38 -13.83 -23.31 17.64
C ILE A 38 -14.18 -24.75 17.28
N GLY A 39 -15.48 -25.06 17.25
CA GLY A 39 -15.98 -26.39 16.94
C GLY A 39 -15.80 -26.78 15.47
N THR A 40 -16.15 -25.90 14.53
CA THR A 40 -16.10 -26.18 13.09
C THR A 40 -15.09 -25.26 12.40
N LYS A 41 -14.07 -25.87 11.77
CA LYS A 41 -12.95 -25.16 11.13
C LYS A 41 -12.79 -25.51 9.63
N SER A 42 -13.59 -26.44 9.13
CA SER A 42 -13.55 -26.98 7.77
C SER A 42 -14.97 -27.32 7.30
N GLY A 43 -15.09 -27.75 6.05
CA GLY A 43 -16.34 -27.95 5.35
C GLY A 43 -16.91 -26.64 4.79
N LYS A 44 -18.24 -26.57 4.69
CA LYS A 44 -18.96 -25.41 4.15
C LYS A 44 -19.08 -24.31 5.20
N LEU A 45 -18.35 -23.22 4.97
CA LEU A 45 -18.31 -22.03 5.81
C LEU A 45 -18.90 -20.84 5.06
N ASN A 46 -19.58 -19.94 5.78
CA ASN A 46 -20.19 -18.76 5.18
C ASN A 46 -19.14 -17.67 4.95
N ILE A 47 -19.19 -17.04 3.78
CA ILE A 47 -18.42 -15.86 3.43
C ILE A 47 -19.21 -14.64 3.93
N LEU A 48 -18.66 -13.94 4.91
CA LEU A 48 -19.25 -12.69 5.42
C LEU A 48 -18.90 -11.50 4.53
N SER A 49 -17.70 -11.50 3.95
CA SER A 49 -17.23 -10.49 3.01
C SER A 49 -16.21 -11.10 2.05
N LEU A 50 -16.28 -10.71 0.78
CA LEU A 50 -15.30 -11.07 -0.24
C LEU A 50 -15.07 -9.84 -1.13
N THR A 51 -13.85 -9.33 -1.09
CA THR A 51 -13.40 -8.19 -1.90
C THR A 51 -12.11 -8.56 -2.62
N ALA A 52 -11.62 -7.67 -3.48
CA ALA A 52 -10.29 -7.82 -4.07
C ALA A 52 -9.18 -7.84 -3.01
N ASP A 53 -9.41 -7.18 -1.86
CA ASP A 53 -8.40 -6.95 -0.83
C ASP A 53 -8.38 -8.04 0.25
N GLY A 54 -9.50 -8.75 0.43
CA GLY A 54 -9.60 -9.72 1.50
C GLY A 54 -10.85 -10.59 1.46
N LEU A 55 -10.82 -11.58 2.35
CA LEU A 55 -11.87 -12.57 2.54
C LEU A 55 -12.16 -12.69 4.03
N GLN A 56 -13.43 -12.64 4.39
CA GLN A 56 -13.90 -12.87 5.75
C GLN A 56 -14.81 -14.09 5.77
N ILE A 57 -14.45 -15.10 6.55
CA ILE A 57 -15.20 -16.36 6.67
C ILE A 57 -15.72 -16.49 8.10
N ALA A 58 -16.99 -16.85 8.25
CA ALA A 58 -17.56 -17.19 9.55
C ALA A 58 -17.09 -18.58 10.00
N LEU A 59 -16.60 -18.67 11.24
CA LEU A 59 -16.31 -19.91 11.92
C LEU A 59 -17.42 -20.16 12.95
N PRO A 60 -18.32 -21.12 12.72
CA PRO A 60 -19.46 -21.32 13.60
C PRO A 60 -19.02 -21.95 14.93
N ASP A 61 -19.50 -21.38 16.04
CA ASP A 61 -19.33 -21.87 17.40
C ASP A 61 -20.61 -21.60 18.22
N GLY A 62 -21.61 -22.48 18.07
CA GLY A 62 -22.95 -22.25 18.65
C GLY A 62 -23.55 -20.90 18.21
N ASP A 63 -23.88 -20.05 19.17
CA ASP A 63 -24.45 -18.70 18.94
C ASP A 63 -23.38 -17.61 18.68
N TYR A 64 -22.12 -17.83 19.10
CA TYR A 64 -21.04 -16.84 18.99
C TYR A 64 -20.07 -17.25 17.87
N GLY A 65 -20.43 -16.98 16.62
CA GLY A 65 -19.60 -17.27 15.44
C GLY A 65 -18.43 -16.31 15.29
N TYR A 66 -17.20 -16.81 15.36
CA TYR A 66 -16.00 -16.03 15.10
C TYR A 66 -15.85 -15.72 13.60
N SER A 67 -14.94 -14.82 13.24
CA SER A 67 -14.55 -14.64 11.84
C SER A 67 -13.05 -14.83 11.65
N LEU A 68 -12.69 -15.52 10.57
CA LEU A 68 -11.33 -15.55 10.04
C LEU A 68 -11.22 -14.49 8.96
N ASN A 69 -10.31 -13.54 9.15
CA ASN A 69 -10.03 -12.47 8.20
C ASN A 69 -8.73 -12.79 7.47
N TYR A 70 -8.84 -13.09 6.18
CA TYR A 70 -7.71 -13.16 5.29
C TYR A 70 -7.49 -11.79 4.66
N TYR A 71 -6.31 -11.25 4.90
CA TYR A 71 -5.79 -10.06 4.26
C TYR A 71 -4.79 -10.52 3.20
N SER A 72 -5.08 -10.23 1.93
CA SER A 72 -4.31 -10.83 0.84
C SER A 72 -2.89 -10.28 0.80
N GLN A 73 -1.93 -11.10 0.35
CA GLN A 73 -0.56 -10.63 0.15
C GLN A 73 -0.52 -9.45 -0.84
N ALA A 74 -1.31 -9.50 -1.92
CA ALA A 74 -1.40 -8.41 -2.87
C ALA A 74 -1.84 -7.09 -2.23
N LYS A 75 -2.78 -7.14 -1.27
CA LYS A 75 -3.20 -5.97 -0.50
C LYS A 75 -2.10 -5.50 0.46
N ALA A 76 -1.42 -6.44 1.13
CA ALA A 76 -0.28 -6.13 1.98
C ALA A 76 0.83 -5.42 1.20
N ASP A 77 1.13 -5.90 0.01
CA ASP A 77 2.13 -5.32 -0.89
C ASP A 77 1.71 -3.92 -1.32
N ALA A 78 0.46 -3.74 -1.74
CA ALA A 78 -0.09 -2.43 -2.11
C ALA A 78 -0.05 -1.43 -0.94
N ASP A 79 -0.39 -1.85 0.29
CA ASP A 79 -0.36 -0.98 1.47
C ASP A 79 1.06 -0.66 1.95
N ALA A 80 2.02 -1.52 1.61
CA ALA A 80 3.44 -1.29 1.89
C ALA A 80 4.09 -0.28 0.94
N GLN A 81 3.52 -0.07 -0.26
CA GLN A 81 4.04 0.87 -1.24
C GLN A 81 4.14 2.30 -0.69
N VAL A 82 5.06 3.07 -1.26
CA VAL A 82 5.26 4.50 -1.03
C VAL A 82 4.66 5.26 -2.20
N PRO A 83 3.47 5.87 -2.04
CA PRO A 83 2.92 6.78 -3.03
C PRO A 83 3.82 7.99 -3.23
N VAL A 84 4.08 8.35 -4.48
CA VAL A 84 4.68 9.62 -4.88
C VAL A 84 3.56 10.51 -5.40
N LEU A 85 3.29 11.58 -4.67
CA LEU A 85 2.20 12.49 -4.94
C LEU A 85 2.73 13.81 -5.48
N LEU A 86 2.13 14.31 -6.55
CA LEU A 86 2.42 15.63 -7.11
C LEU A 86 1.46 16.66 -6.52
N ASN A 87 2.05 17.78 -6.07
CA ASN A 87 1.32 19.03 -5.86
C ASN A 87 1.86 20.06 -6.84
N ILE A 88 0.99 20.58 -7.71
CA ILE A 88 1.31 21.68 -8.60
C ILE A 88 0.12 22.64 -8.66
N ALA A 89 0.33 23.90 -8.29
CA ALA A 89 -0.73 24.90 -8.26
C ALA A 89 -0.24 26.30 -8.63
N ASP A 90 -1.11 27.04 -9.30
CA ASP A 90 -0.89 28.44 -9.67
C ASP A 90 -1.20 29.38 -8.50
N SER A 91 -0.98 30.69 -8.72
CA SER A 91 -1.20 31.73 -7.71
C SER A 91 -2.65 31.87 -7.21
N SER A 92 -3.62 31.27 -7.91
CA SER A 92 -5.02 31.19 -7.49
C SER A 92 -5.34 29.93 -6.67
N TRP A 93 -4.32 29.09 -6.38
CA TRP A 93 -4.43 27.77 -5.77
C TRP A 93 -5.13 26.72 -6.65
N ALA A 94 -5.36 27.04 -7.92
CA ALA A 94 -5.86 26.08 -8.89
C ALA A 94 -4.74 25.17 -9.37
N GLY A 95 -5.03 23.87 -9.47
CA GLY A 95 -4.03 22.89 -9.88
C GLY A 95 -4.36 21.47 -9.43
N SER A 96 -3.33 20.64 -9.38
CA SER A 96 -3.40 19.26 -8.93
C SER A 96 -2.81 19.14 -7.52
N TRP A 97 -3.57 18.52 -6.62
CA TRP A 97 -3.20 18.32 -5.22
C TRP A 97 -3.24 16.85 -4.88
N ASP A 98 -2.20 16.37 -4.19
CA ASP A 98 -1.97 14.96 -3.85
C ASP A 98 -2.21 14.00 -5.04
N ALA A 99 -1.88 14.44 -6.26
CA ALA A 99 -2.11 13.65 -7.47
C ALA A 99 -1.11 12.49 -7.52
N LEU A 100 -1.61 11.26 -7.49
CA LEU A 100 -0.76 10.06 -7.53
C LEU A 100 -0.01 9.98 -8.86
N LEU A 101 1.32 10.02 -8.81
CA LEU A 101 2.18 9.75 -9.96
C LEU A 101 2.46 8.25 -10.07
N VAL A 102 2.85 7.63 -8.96
CA VAL A 102 3.14 6.19 -8.87
C VAL A 102 3.13 5.76 -7.40
N ALA A 103 2.98 4.46 -7.16
CA ALA A 103 3.21 3.85 -5.86
C ALA A 103 4.39 2.86 -6.00
N ILE A 104 5.49 3.14 -5.28
CA ILE A 104 6.74 2.39 -5.40
C ILE A 104 6.79 1.32 -4.32
N SER A 105 7.10 0.09 -4.66
CA SER A 105 7.28 -0.99 -3.68
C SER A 105 8.51 -0.74 -2.79
N PRO A 106 8.53 -1.26 -1.55
CA PRO A 106 9.70 -1.17 -0.68
C PRO A 106 11.00 -1.67 -1.31
N GLU A 107 10.93 -2.76 -2.08
CA GLU A 107 12.07 -3.39 -2.75
C GLU A 107 12.63 -2.54 -3.91
N ASP A 108 11.77 -1.79 -4.60
CA ASP A 108 12.17 -0.93 -5.72
C ASP A 108 12.41 0.53 -5.27
N LEU A 109 12.16 0.86 -4.00
CA LEU A 109 12.27 2.23 -3.49
C LEU A 109 13.67 2.81 -3.69
N ALA A 110 14.71 1.98 -3.51
CA ALA A 110 16.09 2.38 -3.77
C ALA A 110 16.40 2.33 -5.27
N GLY A 111 16.76 3.47 -5.84
CA GLY A 111 17.16 3.54 -7.26
C GLY A 111 16.83 4.88 -7.89
N GLN A 112 17.01 4.94 -9.21
CA GLN A 112 16.60 6.09 -10.00
C GLN A 112 15.16 5.88 -10.49
N HIS A 113 14.31 6.85 -10.20
CA HIS A 113 12.90 6.85 -10.60
C HIS A 113 12.62 8.04 -11.52
N THR A 114 11.83 7.81 -12.57
CA THR A 114 11.34 8.88 -13.45
C THR A 114 9.85 9.04 -13.24
N PHE A 115 9.41 10.25 -12.94
CA PHE A 115 8.00 10.59 -12.85
C PHE A 115 7.65 11.60 -13.95
N VAL A 116 6.47 11.44 -14.54
CA VAL A 116 5.99 12.29 -15.64
C VAL A 116 4.68 12.92 -15.22
N PHE A 117 4.59 14.24 -15.39
CA PHE A 117 3.35 15.00 -15.28
C PHE A 117 2.93 15.45 -16.68
N GLU A 118 1.70 15.13 -17.07
CA GLU A 118 1.08 15.61 -18.30
C GLU A 118 -0.04 16.58 -17.95
N GLY A 119 0.20 17.88 -18.14
CA GLY A 119 -0.77 18.91 -17.82
C GLY A 119 -0.23 20.33 -17.97
N THR A 120 -1.04 21.31 -17.59
CA THR A 120 -0.71 22.72 -17.67
C THR A 120 -0.93 23.39 -16.32
N CYS A 121 0.05 24.15 -15.86
CA CYS A 121 -0.08 25.05 -14.71
C CYS A 121 0.70 26.33 -15.03
N THR A 122 -0.01 27.42 -15.24
CA THR A 122 0.59 28.72 -15.55
C THR A 122 1.09 29.35 -14.25
N ASP A 123 2.31 29.87 -14.25
CA ASP A 123 2.89 30.55 -13.08
C ASP A 123 2.81 29.71 -11.80
N ALA A 124 3.21 28.43 -11.89
CA ALA A 124 3.19 27.49 -10.76
C ALA A 124 3.96 28.07 -9.56
N MET A 125 3.25 28.29 -8.46
CA MET A 125 3.81 28.78 -7.20
C MET A 125 4.03 27.65 -6.17
N VAL A 126 3.32 26.54 -6.34
CA VAL A 126 3.55 25.30 -5.59
C VAL A 126 4.02 24.26 -6.58
N PHE A 127 5.15 23.63 -6.26
CA PHE A 127 5.61 22.44 -6.98
C PHE A 127 6.32 21.51 -5.97
N THR A 128 5.65 20.43 -5.58
CA THR A 128 6.22 19.42 -4.70
C THR A 128 6.00 18.01 -5.20
N LEU A 129 6.95 17.14 -4.86
CA LEU A 129 6.82 15.69 -4.91
C LEU A 129 6.83 15.17 -3.47
N ASP A 130 5.76 14.51 -3.06
CA ASP A 130 5.57 13.99 -1.72
C ASP A 130 5.65 12.46 -1.74
N PHE A 131 6.69 11.91 -1.15
CA PHE A 131 6.82 10.47 -0.92
C PHE A 131 6.10 10.12 0.39
N ALA A 132 4.85 9.67 0.28
CA ALA A 132 3.94 9.52 1.41
C ALA A 132 4.44 8.44 2.39
N GLY A 133 4.64 8.85 3.65
CA GLY A 133 5.11 7.97 4.72
C GLY A 133 6.58 7.56 4.65
N MET A 134 7.33 7.98 3.63
CA MET A 134 8.73 7.58 3.43
C MET A 134 9.62 8.02 4.59
N ALA A 135 9.52 9.29 5.03
CA ALA A 135 10.36 9.80 6.12
C ALA A 135 10.11 9.05 7.45
N LYS A 136 8.86 8.64 7.69
CA LYS A 136 8.50 7.86 8.88
C LYS A 136 8.97 6.40 8.80
N ARG A 137 8.78 5.74 7.65
CA ARG A 137 9.12 4.31 7.48
C ARG A 137 10.61 4.08 7.28
N TYR A 138 11.28 5.02 6.62
CA TYR A 138 12.69 4.93 6.20
C TYR A 138 13.44 6.21 6.60
N PRO A 139 13.68 6.44 7.90
CA PRO A 139 14.20 7.73 8.40
C PRO A 139 15.61 8.10 7.90
N ASN A 140 16.38 7.13 7.41
CA ASN A 140 17.72 7.35 6.85
C ASN A 140 17.73 7.45 5.32
N SER A 141 16.57 7.34 4.67
CA SER A 141 16.45 7.49 3.23
C SER A 141 16.42 8.97 2.84
N PHE A 142 16.89 9.27 1.64
CA PHE A 142 16.82 10.62 1.08
C PHE A 142 16.54 10.54 -0.42
N VAL A 143 15.86 11.57 -0.93
CA VAL A 143 15.60 11.76 -2.35
C VAL A 143 16.45 12.93 -2.84
N ARG A 144 17.04 12.77 -4.03
CA ARG A 144 17.71 13.85 -4.77
C ARG A 144 17.14 13.91 -6.18
N ILE A 145 17.22 15.07 -6.81
CA ILE A 145 16.83 15.24 -8.21
C ILE A 145 18.08 15.19 -9.07
N ASP A 146 18.15 14.22 -9.98
CA ASP A 146 19.30 14.03 -10.88
C ASP A 146 19.12 14.79 -12.20
N ASP A 147 17.90 14.85 -12.73
CA ASP A 147 17.57 15.52 -14.00
C ASP A 147 16.13 16.04 -13.97
N ILE A 148 15.86 17.14 -14.68
CA ILE A 148 14.51 17.64 -14.93
C ILE A 148 14.39 17.85 -16.42
N LYS A 149 13.35 17.27 -17.03
CA LYS A 149 13.10 17.40 -18.46
C LYS A 149 11.81 18.16 -18.72
N LEU A 150 11.88 19.15 -19.60
CA LEU A 150 10.72 19.82 -20.19
C LEU A 150 10.60 19.33 -21.64
N ASP A 151 9.48 18.69 -21.98
CA ASP A 151 9.24 18.10 -23.31
C ASP A 151 10.39 17.21 -23.80
N GLY A 152 10.91 16.37 -22.89
CA GLY A 152 12.02 15.46 -23.17
C GLY A 152 13.42 16.09 -23.17
N THR A 153 13.52 17.41 -23.03
CA THR A 153 14.80 18.14 -23.00
C THR A 153 15.21 18.47 -21.58
N SER A 154 16.41 18.05 -21.18
CA SER A 154 16.96 18.37 -19.86
C SER A 154 17.14 19.88 -19.70
N ILE A 155 16.67 20.42 -18.57
CA ILE A 155 16.83 21.83 -18.21
C ILE A 155 17.85 21.99 -17.10
N ARG A 156 18.44 23.18 -17.02
CA ARG A 156 19.32 23.53 -15.89
C ARG A 156 18.48 23.87 -14.67
N PHE A 157 18.88 23.37 -13.52
CA PHE A 157 18.30 23.71 -12.23
C PHE A 157 19.41 23.88 -11.19
N ASP A 158 19.09 24.58 -10.10
CA ASP A 158 19.97 24.71 -8.92
C ASP A 158 19.36 23.89 -7.78
N ALA A 159 19.91 22.70 -7.55
CA ALA A 159 19.43 21.80 -6.50
C ALA A 159 19.50 22.41 -5.09
N ASN A 160 20.36 23.41 -4.86
CA ASN A 160 20.46 24.09 -3.57
C ASN A 160 19.25 24.98 -3.27
N ARG A 161 18.40 25.24 -4.27
CA ARG A 161 17.16 25.99 -4.11
C ARG A 161 15.95 25.11 -3.79
N PHE A 162 16.15 23.79 -3.73
CA PHE A 162 15.09 22.85 -3.39
C PHE A 162 15.12 22.56 -1.89
N TYR A 163 13.93 22.36 -1.32
CA TYR A 163 13.78 21.92 0.06
C TYR A 163 13.44 20.44 0.09
N TYR A 164 14.07 19.71 1.01
CA TYR A 164 13.96 18.25 1.10
C TYR A 164 13.64 17.82 2.52
N GLY A 165 12.90 16.72 2.65
CA GLY A 165 12.68 16.00 3.91
C GLY A 165 11.25 16.10 4.43
N ASP A 166 11.05 15.78 5.71
CA ASP A 166 9.75 15.89 6.39
C ASP A 166 9.49 17.34 6.83
N ILE A 167 9.28 18.21 5.84
CA ILE A 167 9.14 19.66 6.02
C ILE A 167 7.93 20.00 6.91
N GLU A 168 6.87 19.19 6.85
CA GLU A 168 5.61 19.42 7.58
C GLU A 168 5.48 18.57 8.86
N GLY A 169 6.44 17.69 9.16
CA GLY A 169 6.40 16.80 10.33
C GLY A 169 5.28 15.76 10.30
N ASN A 170 4.79 15.41 9.10
CA ASN A 170 3.69 14.47 8.91
C ASN A 170 4.16 13.10 8.38
N GLY A 171 5.48 12.89 8.30
CA GLY A 171 6.10 11.65 7.87
C GLY A 171 6.21 11.48 6.35
N LYS A 172 5.78 12.45 5.55
CA LYS A 172 6.06 12.50 4.10
C LYS A 172 7.52 12.94 3.91
N TYR A 173 8.23 12.36 2.95
CA TYR A 173 9.48 12.97 2.47
C TYR A 173 9.13 13.85 1.27
N ARG A 174 9.22 15.17 1.43
CA ARG A 174 8.89 16.14 0.39
C ARG A 174 10.15 16.57 -0.37
N VAL A 175 10.04 16.68 -1.69
CA VAL A 175 10.92 17.47 -2.55
C VAL A 175 10.13 18.68 -3.01
N GLN A 176 10.53 19.87 -2.60
CA GLN A 176 9.88 21.12 -2.98
C GLN A 176 10.80 21.88 -3.94
N LEU A 177 10.39 21.93 -5.21
CA LEU A 177 11.23 22.42 -6.31
C LEU A 177 11.28 23.94 -6.34
N PHE A 178 10.23 24.61 -5.87
CA PHE A 178 10.16 26.06 -5.82
C PHE A 178 9.36 26.46 -4.59
N ASN A 179 10.02 27.03 -3.57
CA ASN A 179 9.43 28.02 -2.66
C ASN A 179 10.50 28.60 -1.70
N ALA A 180 11.16 29.68 -2.12
CA ALA A 180 11.58 30.82 -1.31
C ALA A 180 12.24 31.87 -2.22
#